data_AF-A0A090L8S2-F1
#
_entry.id   AF-A0A090L8S2-F1
#
_cell.length_a   1.000
_cell.length_b   1.000
_cell.length_c   1.000
_cell.angle_alpha   90.00
_cell.angle_beta   90.00
_cell.angle_gamma   90.00
#
_symmetry.space_group_name_H-M   'P 1'
#
loop_
_entity.id
_entity.type
_entity.pdbx_description
1 polymer ?
#
loop_
_entity_poly.entity_id
_entity_poly.type
_entity_poly.pdbx_seq_one_letter_code
_entity_poly.pdbx_strand_id
1 'polypeptide(L)'
;MLHFSKYGGKVLSNTLYRSITSHTILNNRSNIVTNMQCRGITTKDIFNSESLQNFKIPEAPQPPLPDSSIAELLEKGESILKNLDLFDWYKPTGYLRYGMEYIHMNFDMPWWGTIVTSTIVLRLLLVYVPILSQRYAARRSHYRTELKEFADQMNEAKMENDNRKMQIILLKQQKFFNEKNISPLTQLGISFSNGAIFLSQYFAIKEFTNVDYPGFDVGGTLWFNNLSLPDPYYILPLITSLTIHYTMKKGTETGTDVDQLTPFLSFALLYGLPFGVGIWSITCPSAIVLYWATSNTITLIYSILFRIEPIRKLLKIPKMIPPESKKTNPIQSISESYKNFRNLNSKEPSLKDIREKDFLIFKKAGKSINGKK
;
A
#
# COMPACT_ATOMS: atom_id res chain seq x y z
N MET A 1 25.14 20.44 -54.05
CA MET A 1 26.58 20.10 -54.01
C MET A 1 26.79 18.90 -54.93
N LEU A 2 27.57 19.09 -55.99
CA LEU A 2 27.86 18.08 -57.02
C LEU A 2 28.84 17.03 -56.48
N HIS A 3 28.61 15.75 -56.78
CA HIS A 3 29.70 14.77 -56.91
C HIS A 3 29.30 13.65 -57.88
N PHE A 4 30.08 13.52 -58.96
CA PHE A 4 30.07 12.38 -59.87
C PHE A 4 30.87 11.23 -59.24
N SER A 5 30.34 10.00 -59.33
CA SER A 5 31.07 8.76 -59.07
C SER A 5 31.06 7.89 -60.31
N LYS A 6 32.26 7.47 -60.72
CA LYS A 6 32.58 6.67 -61.91
C LYS A 6 32.83 5.24 -61.39
N TYR A 7 32.07 4.27 -61.92
CA TYR A 7 32.16 2.82 -61.70
C TYR A 7 31.54 2.24 -60.41
N GLY A 8 30.48 1.43 -60.60
CA GLY A 8 30.11 0.32 -59.71
C GLY A 8 28.68 0.34 -59.16
N GLY A 9 27.82 -0.55 -59.66
CA GLY A 9 26.70 -1.14 -58.90
C GLY A 9 25.36 -0.37 -58.88
N LYS A 10 24.36 -0.93 -59.58
CA LYS A 10 22.94 -0.50 -59.52
C LYS A 10 22.33 -0.83 -58.16
N VAL A 11 21.91 0.18 -57.39
CA VAL A 11 20.88 0.06 -56.34
C VAL A 11 20.01 1.31 -56.37
N LEU A 12 18.73 1.15 -56.72
CA LEU A 12 17.69 2.17 -56.65
C LEU A 12 17.26 2.35 -55.19
N SER A 13 17.57 3.50 -54.61
CA SER A 13 17.00 3.97 -53.34
C SER A 13 15.63 4.61 -53.60
N ASN A 14 14.59 4.20 -52.88
CA ASN A 14 13.38 5.01 -52.70
C ASN A 14 13.14 5.21 -51.20
N THR A 15 13.70 6.31 -50.72
CA THR A 15 13.38 6.95 -49.46
C THR A 15 11.99 7.57 -49.60
N LEU A 16 10.97 7.02 -48.92
CA LEU A 16 9.72 7.74 -48.67
C LEU A 16 9.30 7.56 -47.22
N TYR A 17 9.27 8.71 -46.55
CA TYR A 17 8.90 8.98 -45.18
C TYR A 17 7.57 8.30 -44.81
N ARG A 18 7.59 7.46 -43.78
CA ARG A 18 6.41 6.81 -43.20
C ARG A 18 6.02 7.54 -41.93
N SER A 19 5.24 8.62 -42.05
CA SER A 19 4.53 9.21 -40.91
C SER A 19 3.10 8.67 -40.91
N ILE A 20 2.85 7.64 -40.10
CA ILE A 20 1.49 7.17 -39.79
C ILE A 20 1.34 7.22 -38.28
N THR A 21 0.75 8.31 -37.79
CA THR A 21 0.13 8.38 -36.47
C THR A 21 -1.09 7.48 -36.47
N SER A 22 -1.05 6.46 -35.62
CA SER A 22 -2.12 5.51 -35.40
C SER A 22 -3.16 6.10 -34.44
N HIS A 23 -4.31 6.53 -34.97
CA HIS A 23 -5.56 6.62 -34.21
C HIS A 23 -6.62 5.74 -34.87
N THR A 24 -6.79 4.55 -34.31
CA THR A 24 -7.89 3.64 -34.59
C THR A 24 -9.09 4.00 -33.71
N ILE A 25 -10.03 4.77 -34.24
CA ILE A 25 -11.42 4.76 -33.77
C ILE A 25 -12.32 4.77 -35.00
N LEU A 26 -13.30 3.87 -34.99
CA LEU A 26 -14.48 3.73 -35.86
C LEU A 26 -14.41 2.62 -36.90
N ASN A 27 -14.67 1.44 -36.35
CA ASN A 27 -15.37 0.34 -36.98
C ASN A 27 -16.77 0.82 -37.44
N ASN A 28 -16.94 1.09 -38.74
CA ASN A 28 -18.24 0.92 -39.39
C ASN A 28 -18.08 0.74 -40.90
N ARG A 29 -18.75 -0.28 -41.41
CA ARG A 29 -18.77 -0.66 -42.82
C ARG A 29 -19.43 0.42 -43.67
N SER A 30 -18.61 1.26 -44.28
CA SER A 30 -18.96 1.93 -45.53
C SER A 30 -17.68 2.03 -46.34
N ASN A 31 -17.62 1.32 -47.47
CA ASN A 31 -16.58 1.51 -48.47
C ASN A 31 -16.76 2.92 -49.05
N ILE A 32 -16.21 3.93 -48.38
CA ILE A 32 -15.98 5.22 -49.00
C ILE A 32 -14.79 4.97 -49.92
N VAL A 33 -15.09 4.61 -51.17
CA VAL A 33 -14.13 4.76 -52.25
C VAL A 33 -13.90 6.26 -52.36
N THR A 34 -12.91 6.78 -51.64
CA THR A 34 -12.37 8.10 -51.91
C THR A 34 -11.74 8.01 -53.29
N ASN A 35 -12.52 8.34 -54.32
CA ASN A 35 -12.00 8.61 -55.66
C ASN A 35 -11.04 9.78 -55.51
N MET A 36 -9.76 9.47 -55.29
CA MET A 36 -8.70 10.45 -55.32
C MET A 36 -8.50 10.78 -56.81
N GLN A 37 -9.34 11.69 -57.33
CA GLN A 37 -9.12 12.27 -58.65
C GLN A 37 -7.85 13.12 -58.56
N CYS A 38 -6.73 12.53 -58.98
CA CYS A 38 -5.55 13.31 -59.30
C CYS A 38 -5.89 14.15 -60.54
N ARG A 39 -6.39 15.38 -60.34
CA ARG A 39 -6.51 16.34 -61.44
C ARG A 39 -5.09 16.62 -61.93
N GLY A 40 -4.80 16.22 -63.17
CA GLY A 40 -3.56 16.60 -63.84
C GLY A 40 -3.54 18.12 -63.97
N ILE A 41 -2.58 18.77 -63.32
CA ILE A 41 -2.40 20.22 -63.41
C ILE A 41 -2.03 20.53 -64.87
N THR A 42 -2.93 21.19 -65.58
CA THR A 42 -2.66 21.64 -66.95
C THR A 42 -2.02 23.02 -66.92
N THR A 43 -1.35 23.41 -67.99
CA THR A 43 -0.72 24.73 -68.14
C THR A 43 -1.71 25.87 -67.87
N LYS A 44 -3.00 25.67 -68.18
CA LYS A 44 -4.07 26.62 -67.84
C LYS A 44 -4.33 26.72 -66.33
N ASP A 45 -4.19 25.65 -65.55
CA ASP A 45 -4.37 25.73 -64.08
C ASP A 45 -3.22 26.49 -63.39
N ILE A 46 -2.03 26.52 -64.01
CA ILE A 46 -0.85 27.23 -63.49
C ILE A 46 -0.92 28.73 -63.83
N PHE A 47 -1.26 29.05 -65.08
CA PHE A 47 -1.19 30.43 -65.60
C PHE A 47 -2.52 31.18 -65.59
N ASN A 48 -3.63 30.50 -65.30
CA ASN A 48 -4.96 31.09 -65.14
C ASN A 48 -5.37 31.09 -63.66
N SER A 49 -4.41 31.31 -62.77
CA SER A 49 -4.69 31.57 -61.36
C SER A 49 -5.21 33.01 -61.25
N GLU A 50 -6.51 33.16 -61.06
CA GLU A 50 -7.03 34.42 -60.52
C GLU A 50 -6.34 34.60 -59.16
N SER A 51 -5.58 35.68 -59.01
CA SER A 51 -5.06 36.07 -57.69
C SER A 51 -6.25 36.10 -56.75
N LEU A 52 -6.27 35.27 -55.70
CA LEU A 52 -7.30 35.32 -54.67
C LEU A 52 -7.23 36.71 -54.02
N GLN A 53 -7.95 37.69 -54.58
CA GLN A 53 -7.91 39.10 -54.16
C GLN A 53 -8.40 39.27 -52.72
N ASN A 54 -9.04 38.24 -52.16
CA ASN A 54 -9.57 38.20 -50.80
C ASN A 54 -9.10 36.97 -50.01
N PHE A 55 -7.83 36.54 -50.17
CA PHE A 55 -7.26 35.59 -49.21
C PHE A 55 -6.98 36.31 -47.88
N LYS A 56 -7.97 36.35 -46.99
CA LYS A 56 -7.76 36.75 -45.60
C LYS A 56 -6.91 35.67 -44.93
N ILE A 57 -5.63 35.97 -44.76
CA ILE A 57 -4.77 35.19 -43.87
C ILE A 57 -5.47 35.21 -42.50
N PRO A 58 -5.83 34.03 -41.92
CA PRO A 58 -6.39 34.01 -40.58
C PRO A 58 -5.38 34.68 -39.64
N GLU A 59 -5.86 35.58 -38.79
CA GLU A 59 -5.01 36.22 -37.79
C GLU A 59 -4.24 35.15 -37.04
N ALA A 60 -2.93 35.39 -36.84
CA ALA A 60 -2.11 34.48 -36.07
C ALA A 60 -2.82 34.20 -34.74
N PRO A 61 -2.92 32.94 -34.30
CA PRO A 61 -3.53 32.63 -33.02
C PRO A 61 -2.83 33.48 -31.97
N GLN A 62 -3.60 34.29 -31.23
CA GLN A 62 -3.04 35.10 -30.17
C GLN A 62 -2.30 34.17 -29.21
N PRO A 63 -1.13 34.59 -28.69
CA PRO A 63 -0.46 33.82 -27.65
C PRO A 63 -1.47 33.58 -26.52
N PRO A 64 -1.49 32.38 -25.91
CA PRO A 64 -2.36 32.14 -24.79
C PRO A 64 -2.13 33.22 -23.73
N LEU A 65 -3.23 33.68 -23.12
CA LEU A 65 -3.16 34.60 -21.99
C LEU A 65 -2.21 34.03 -20.94
N PRO A 66 -1.45 34.89 -20.22
CA PRO A 66 -0.63 34.41 -19.12
C PRO A 66 -1.52 33.67 -18.11
N ASP A 67 -1.03 32.54 -17.60
CA ASP A 67 -1.75 31.78 -16.58
C ASP A 67 -2.05 32.68 -15.38
N SER A 68 -3.25 32.55 -14.83
CA SER A 68 -3.69 33.29 -13.65
C SER A 68 -2.77 33.02 -12.46
N SER A 69 -2.54 34.05 -11.65
CA SER A 69 -1.71 33.92 -10.44
C SER A 69 -2.37 32.97 -9.42
N ILE A 70 -1.56 32.32 -8.58
CA ILE A 70 -2.06 31.38 -7.55
C ILE A 70 -3.08 32.06 -6.62
N ALA A 71 -2.84 33.32 -6.26
CA ALA A 71 -3.74 34.09 -5.40
C ALA A 71 -5.10 34.34 -6.08
N GLU A 72 -5.08 34.65 -7.38
CA GLU A 72 -6.31 34.86 -8.17
C GLU A 72 -7.09 33.56 -8.37
N LEU A 73 -6.39 32.43 -8.53
CA LEU A 73 -7.01 31.10 -8.62
C LEU A 73 -7.67 30.68 -7.31
N LEU A 74 -7.01 30.94 -6.18
CA LEU A 74 -7.57 30.70 -4.85
C LEU A 74 -8.82 31.54 -4.61
N GLU A 75 -8.81 32.82 -5.01
CA GLU A 75 -9.97 33.70 -4.90
C GLU A 75 -11.14 33.25 -5.79
N LYS A 76 -10.84 32.69 -6.97
CA LYS A 76 -11.83 32.10 -7.88
C LYS A 76 -12.32 30.70 -7.46
N GLY A 77 -11.70 30.09 -6.44
CA GLY A 77 -12.01 28.73 -6.00
C GLY A 77 -11.62 27.65 -7.02
N GLU A 78 -10.65 27.94 -7.89
CA GLU A 78 -10.14 26.99 -8.88
C GLU A 78 -8.99 26.14 -8.31
N SER A 79 -8.82 24.93 -8.84
CA SER A 79 -7.76 24.00 -8.42
C SER A 79 -6.37 24.56 -8.73
N ILE A 80 -5.51 24.64 -7.71
CA ILE A 80 -4.11 25.10 -7.85
C ILE A 80 -3.12 23.95 -8.03
N LEU A 81 -3.59 22.70 -8.01
CA LEU A 81 -2.73 21.51 -8.07
C LEU A 81 -1.92 21.42 -9.36
N LYS A 82 -2.48 21.84 -10.49
CA LYS A 82 -1.78 21.79 -11.77
C LYS A 82 -0.64 22.82 -11.80
N ASN A 83 -0.84 23.99 -11.21
CA ASN A 83 0.14 25.07 -11.17
C ASN A 83 1.32 24.75 -10.25
N LEU A 84 1.07 23.97 -9.19
CA LEU A 84 2.08 23.49 -8.25
C LEU A 84 2.73 22.15 -8.66
N ASP A 85 2.44 21.64 -9.87
CA ASP A 85 2.89 20.33 -10.36
C ASP A 85 2.56 19.16 -9.41
N LEU A 86 1.41 19.26 -8.72
CA LEU A 86 0.95 18.29 -7.74
C LEU A 86 -0.03 17.26 -8.33
N PHE A 87 -0.48 17.44 -9.58
CA PHE A 87 -1.45 16.54 -10.21
C PHE A 87 -0.84 15.75 -11.37
N ASP A 88 -0.68 14.45 -11.16
CA ASP A 88 -0.30 13.47 -12.18
C ASP A 88 -1.48 12.52 -12.45
N TRP A 89 -1.90 12.40 -13.71
CA TRP A 89 -3.05 11.55 -14.10
C TRP A 89 -2.83 10.05 -13.86
N TYR A 90 -1.58 9.56 -13.85
CA TYR A 90 -1.27 8.14 -13.68
C TYR A 90 -0.96 7.76 -12.22
N LYS A 91 -0.75 8.75 -11.33
CA LYS A 91 -0.43 8.48 -9.92
C LYS A 91 -1.70 8.57 -9.07
N PRO A 92 -2.01 7.56 -8.23
CA PRO A 92 -3.15 7.63 -7.33
C PRO A 92 -3.05 8.79 -6.33
N THR A 93 -1.83 9.24 -6.01
CA THR A 93 -1.57 10.36 -5.11
C THR A 93 -2.13 11.68 -5.65
N GLY A 94 -2.13 11.90 -6.97
CA GLY A 94 -2.72 13.09 -7.60
C GLY A 94 -4.22 13.18 -7.39
N TYR A 95 -4.94 12.07 -7.56
CA TYR A 95 -6.38 12.01 -7.30
C TYR A 95 -6.74 12.20 -5.83
N LEU A 96 -5.91 11.71 -4.90
CA LEU A 96 -6.12 11.95 -3.47
C LEU A 96 -5.95 13.43 -3.11
N ARG A 97 -4.94 14.10 -3.68
CA ARG A 97 -4.76 15.56 -3.52
C ARG A 97 -5.93 16.35 -4.10
N TYR A 98 -6.38 15.98 -5.29
CA TYR A 98 -7.57 16.57 -5.91
C TYR A 98 -8.83 16.37 -5.05
N GLY A 99 -9.04 15.17 -4.51
CA GLY A 99 -10.15 14.91 -3.60
C GLY A 99 -10.08 15.73 -2.31
N MET A 100 -8.89 15.93 -1.74
CA MET A 100 -8.70 16.78 -0.56
C MET A 100 -8.99 18.24 -0.87
N GLU A 101 -8.44 18.79 -1.96
CA GLU A 101 -8.71 20.17 -2.40
C GLU A 101 -10.21 20.38 -2.68
N TYR A 102 -10.84 19.42 -3.36
CA TYR A 102 -12.29 19.45 -3.61
C TYR A 102 -13.11 19.48 -2.31
N ILE A 103 -12.74 18.68 -1.30
CA ILE A 103 -13.41 18.69 0.01
C ILE A 103 -13.20 20.05 0.70
N HIS A 104 -11.98 20.58 0.69
CA HIS A 104 -11.64 21.86 1.29
C HIS A 104 -12.44 23.01 0.67
N MET A 105 -12.45 23.12 -0.66
CA MET A 105 -13.08 24.22 -1.40
C MET A 105 -14.61 24.17 -1.38
N ASN A 106 -15.23 22.99 -1.53
CA ASN A 106 -16.70 22.89 -1.65
C ASN A 106 -17.41 22.85 -0.30
N PHE A 107 -16.76 22.32 0.76
CA PHE A 107 -17.36 22.22 2.09
C PHE A 107 -16.81 23.27 3.06
N ASP A 108 -15.93 24.17 2.59
CA ASP A 108 -15.29 25.23 3.39
C ASP A 108 -14.69 24.71 4.71
N MET A 109 -14.06 23.53 4.61
CA MET A 109 -13.58 22.79 5.78
C MET A 109 -12.10 23.10 6.03
N PRO A 110 -11.65 23.37 7.27
CA PRO A 110 -10.23 23.57 7.54
C PRO A 110 -9.39 22.33 7.16
N TRP A 111 -8.11 22.54 6.81
CA TRP A 111 -7.25 21.48 6.27
C TRP A 111 -7.12 20.25 7.18
N TRP A 112 -7.06 20.42 8.50
CA TRP A 112 -7.07 19.28 9.44
C TRP A 112 -8.32 18.42 9.28
N GLY A 113 -9.49 19.05 9.10
CA GLY A 113 -10.78 18.39 8.91
C GLY A 113 -10.84 17.72 7.54
N THR A 114 -10.30 18.36 6.51
CA THR A 114 -10.18 17.80 5.16
C THR A 114 -9.33 16.53 5.16
N ILE A 115 -8.20 16.52 5.86
CA ILE A 115 -7.36 15.32 6.02
C ILE A 115 -8.14 14.20 6.72
N VAL A 116 -8.85 14.50 7.81
CA VAL A 116 -9.65 13.51 8.54
C VAL A 116 -10.77 12.94 7.66
N THR A 117 -11.54 13.82 7.02
CA THR A 117 -12.70 13.45 6.19
C THR A 117 -12.28 12.66 4.97
N SER A 118 -11.25 13.10 4.25
CA SER A 118 -10.71 12.36 3.10
C SER A 118 -10.21 10.97 3.50
N THR A 119 -9.58 10.83 4.67
CA THR A 119 -9.15 9.53 5.21
C THR A 119 -10.35 8.63 5.49
N ILE A 120 -11.41 9.16 6.11
CA ILE A 120 -12.64 8.39 6.38
C ILE A 120 -13.26 7.93 5.06
N VAL A 121 -13.42 8.82 4.09
CA VAL A 121 -13.99 8.50 2.77
C VAL A 121 -13.15 7.42 2.07
N LEU A 122 -11.83 7.58 2.01
CA LEU A 122 -10.95 6.59 1.39
C LEU A 122 -11.04 5.23 2.08
N ARG A 123 -11.03 5.21 3.42
CA ARG A 123 -11.15 3.99 4.22
C ARG A 123 -12.50 3.31 4.02
N LEU A 124 -13.58 4.05 3.83
CA LEU A 124 -14.92 3.51 3.56
C LEU A 124 -15.01 2.97 2.13
N LEU A 125 -14.48 3.69 1.14
CA LEU A 125 -14.41 3.21 -0.25
C LEU A 125 -13.62 1.90 -0.36
N LEU A 126 -12.55 1.76 0.43
CA LEU A 126 -11.66 0.60 0.42
C LEU A 126 -11.93 -0.37 1.57
N VAL A 127 -13.11 -0.31 2.19
CA VAL A 127 -13.51 -1.17 3.32
C VAL A 127 -13.46 -2.67 2.98
N TYR A 128 -13.51 -3.02 1.70
CA TYR A 128 -13.37 -4.40 1.24
C TYR A 128 -12.05 -5.05 1.67
N VAL A 129 -10.94 -4.30 1.68
CA VAL A 129 -9.61 -4.82 2.04
C VAL A 129 -9.54 -5.28 3.51
N PRO A 130 -9.95 -4.48 4.52
CA PRO A 130 -9.98 -4.94 5.91
C PRO A 130 -11.02 -6.06 6.12
N ILE A 131 -12.13 -6.11 5.36
CA ILE A 131 -13.07 -7.24 5.40
C ILE A 131 -12.37 -8.54 4.95
N LEU A 132 -11.59 -8.51 3.87
CA LEU A 132 -10.80 -9.66 3.42
C LEU A 132 -9.79 -10.10 4.49
N SER A 133 -9.10 -9.15 5.12
CA SER A 133 -8.16 -9.44 6.23
C SER A 133 -8.87 -10.18 7.36
N GLN A 134 -10.05 -9.70 7.78
CA GLN A 134 -10.83 -10.32 8.84
C GLN A 134 -11.37 -11.70 8.48
N ARG A 135 -11.84 -11.90 7.24
CA ARG A 135 -12.27 -13.23 6.76
C ARG A 135 -11.12 -14.22 6.78
N TYR A 136 -9.94 -13.78 6.33
CA TYR A 136 -8.73 -14.60 6.35
C TYR A 136 -8.30 -14.94 7.79
N ALA A 137 -8.26 -13.94 8.68
CA ALA A 137 -7.92 -14.12 10.09
C ALA A 137 -8.88 -15.09 10.80
N ALA A 138 -10.19 -14.95 10.56
CA ALA A 138 -11.19 -15.85 11.12
C ALA A 138 -11.00 -17.30 10.63
N ARG A 139 -10.78 -17.50 9.32
CA ARG A 139 -10.49 -18.84 8.77
C ARG A 139 -9.23 -19.44 9.41
N ARG A 140 -8.16 -18.65 9.53
CA ARG A 140 -6.90 -19.09 10.13
C ARG A 140 -7.06 -19.45 11.62
N SER A 141 -7.93 -18.75 12.35
CA SER A 141 -8.19 -19.02 13.77
C SER A 141 -8.71 -20.45 14.03
N HIS A 142 -9.42 -21.04 13.06
CA HIS A 142 -9.90 -22.42 13.16
C HIS A 142 -8.82 -23.49 13.15
N TYR A 143 -7.66 -23.18 12.59
CA TYR A 143 -6.57 -24.14 12.42
C TYR A 143 -5.37 -23.79 13.31
N ARG A 144 -5.59 -22.98 14.36
CA ARG A 144 -4.52 -22.47 15.23
C ARG A 144 -3.74 -23.60 15.91
N THR A 145 -4.42 -24.67 16.30
CA THR A 145 -3.79 -25.82 16.98
C THR A 145 -2.90 -26.60 16.02
N GLU A 146 -3.38 -26.91 14.82
CA GLU A 146 -2.64 -27.62 13.78
C GLU A 146 -1.44 -26.80 13.31
N LEU A 147 -1.61 -25.48 13.17
CA LEU A 147 -0.52 -24.55 12.88
C LEU A 147 0.58 -24.60 13.95
N LYS A 148 0.19 -24.70 15.22
CA LYS A 148 1.12 -24.82 16.34
C LYS A 148 1.84 -26.17 16.33
N GLU A 149 1.13 -27.26 16.05
CA GLU A 149 1.74 -28.59 15.92
C GLU A 149 2.80 -28.63 14.80
N PHE A 150 2.54 -28.00 13.64
CA PHE A 150 3.54 -27.87 12.59
C PHE A 150 4.77 -27.07 13.05
N ALA A 151 4.56 -25.99 13.81
CA ALA A 151 5.66 -25.19 14.36
C ALA A 151 6.49 -25.98 15.39
N ASP A 152 5.83 -26.76 16.24
CA ASP A 152 6.49 -27.60 17.26
C ASP A 152 7.30 -28.73 16.59
N GLN A 153 6.73 -29.42 15.60
CA GLN A 153 7.44 -30.44 14.81
C GLN A 153 8.65 -29.84 14.05
N MET A 154 8.50 -28.62 13.52
CA MET A 154 9.58 -27.90 12.85
C MET A 154 10.73 -27.59 13.81
N ASN A 155 10.41 -27.14 15.03
CA ASN A 155 11.40 -26.85 16.06
C ASN A 155 12.11 -28.12 16.55
N GLU A 156 11.37 -29.22 16.71
CA GLU A 156 11.95 -30.52 17.06
C GLU A 156 12.92 -31.01 15.97
N ALA A 157 12.53 -30.96 14.70
CA ALA A 157 13.41 -31.36 13.58
C ALA A 157 14.67 -30.48 13.48
N LYS A 158 14.57 -29.17 13.79
CA LYS A 158 15.72 -28.27 13.88
C LYS A 158 16.66 -28.63 15.03
N MET A 159 16.11 -29.01 16.20
CA MET A 159 16.92 -29.47 17.33
C MET A 159 17.61 -30.81 17.05
N GLU A 160 16.95 -31.70 16.32
CA GLU A 160 17.50 -32.99 15.85
C GLU A 160 18.48 -32.82 14.66
N ASN A 161 18.63 -31.60 14.11
CA ASN A 161 19.41 -31.28 12.92
C ASN A 161 19.07 -32.16 11.68
N ASP A 162 17.81 -32.60 11.59
CA ASP A 162 17.34 -33.51 10.55
C ASP A 162 16.70 -32.71 9.40
N ASN A 163 17.56 -32.32 8.44
CA ASN A 163 17.15 -31.54 7.27
C ASN A 163 16.09 -32.25 6.42
N ARG A 164 16.07 -33.58 6.40
CA ARG A 164 15.10 -34.35 5.61
C ARG A 164 13.72 -34.31 6.27
N LYS A 165 13.64 -34.52 7.59
CA LYS A 165 12.37 -34.35 8.32
C LYS A 165 11.84 -32.93 8.17
N MET A 166 12.71 -31.93 8.27
CA MET A 166 12.34 -30.52 8.08
C MET A 166 11.66 -30.29 6.72
N GLN A 167 12.25 -30.77 5.63
CA GLN A 167 11.67 -30.65 4.29
C GLN A 167 10.32 -31.37 4.16
N ILE A 168 10.18 -32.56 4.76
CA ILE A 168 8.92 -33.31 4.74
C ILE A 168 7.82 -32.54 5.49
N ILE A 169 8.13 -31.96 6.66
CA ILE A 169 7.18 -31.15 7.44
C ILE A 169 6.77 -29.91 6.65
N LEU A 170 7.71 -29.21 6.00
CA LEU A 170 7.41 -28.06 5.15
C LEU A 170 6.45 -28.42 4.01
N LEU A 171 6.67 -29.54 3.32
CA LEU A 171 5.77 -30.00 2.26
C LEU A 171 4.38 -30.36 2.78
N LYS A 172 4.28 -31.00 3.95
CA LYS A 172 3.00 -31.28 4.61
C LYS A 172 2.27 -29.99 4.98
N GLN A 173 2.98 -29.02 5.53
CA GLN A 173 2.44 -27.71 5.89
C GLN A 173 1.94 -26.96 4.66
N GLN A 174 2.69 -26.98 3.55
CA GLN A 174 2.27 -26.35 2.30
C GLN A 174 1.01 -27.01 1.72
N LYS A 175 0.93 -28.36 1.72
CA LYS A 175 -0.28 -29.08 1.31
C LYS A 175 -1.48 -28.71 2.18
N PHE A 176 -1.29 -28.64 3.50
CA PHE A 176 -2.32 -28.21 4.43
C PHE A 176 -2.82 -26.78 4.13
N PHE A 177 -1.92 -25.83 3.86
CA PHE A 177 -2.30 -24.46 3.47
C PHE A 177 -3.13 -24.41 2.19
N ASN A 178 -2.77 -25.23 1.20
CA ASN A 178 -3.51 -25.31 -0.06
C ASN A 178 -4.90 -25.94 0.14
N GLU A 179 -4.98 -27.06 0.88
CA GLU A 179 -6.26 -27.74 1.17
C GLU A 179 -7.22 -26.86 1.99
N LYS A 180 -6.70 -26.11 2.97
CA LYS A 180 -7.52 -25.25 3.83
C LYS A 180 -7.70 -23.84 3.30
N ASN A 181 -7.12 -23.50 2.14
CA ASN A 181 -7.15 -22.16 1.55
C ASN A 181 -6.66 -21.06 2.52
N ILE A 182 -5.53 -21.34 3.19
CA ILE A 182 -4.83 -20.44 4.12
C ILE A 182 -3.41 -20.24 3.59
N SER A 183 -3.30 -19.65 2.40
CA SER A 183 -2.01 -19.42 1.79
C SER A 183 -1.31 -18.21 2.43
N PRO A 184 -0.02 -18.33 2.82
CA PRO A 184 0.74 -17.18 3.31
C PRO A 184 0.79 -16.01 2.32
N LEU A 185 0.76 -16.31 1.01
CA LEU A 185 0.75 -15.30 -0.05
C LEU A 185 -0.53 -14.47 -0.05
N THR A 186 -1.69 -15.06 0.26
CA THR A 186 -2.94 -14.32 0.40
C THR A 186 -2.84 -13.30 1.54
N GLN A 187 -2.25 -13.70 2.68
CA GLN A 187 -2.07 -12.80 3.82
C GLN A 187 -1.09 -11.66 3.50
N LEU A 188 0.01 -11.98 2.81
CA LEU A 188 0.99 -11.00 2.37
C LEU A 188 0.37 -10.01 1.37
N GLY A 189 -0.42 -10.50 0.41
CA GLY A 189 -1.15 -9.67 -0.54
C GLY A 189 -2.13 -8.72 0.14
N ILE A 190 -2.92 -9.19 1.11
CA ILE A 190 -3.85 -8.35 1.88
C ILE A 190 -3.08 -7.29 2.69
N SER A 191 -1.99 -7.68 3.35
CA SER A 191 -1.14 -6.75 4.11
C SER A 191 -0.50 -5.69 3.20
N PHE A 192 -0.04 -6.11 2.02
CA PHE A 192 0.52 -5.22 1.02
C PHE A 192 -0.53 -4.24 0.48
N SER A 193 -1.75 -4.70 0.19
CA SER A 193 -2.84 -3.81 -0.22
C SER A 193 -3.14 -2.76 0.84
N ASN A 194 -3.24 -3.14 2.12
CA ASN A 194 -3.42 -2.17 3.22
C ASN A 194 -2.25 -1.17 3.28
N GLY A 195 -1.02 -1.65 3.17
CA GLY A 195 0.18 -0.80 3.14
C GLY A 195 0.24 0.15 1.95
N ALA A 196 -0.17 -0.29 0.76
CA ALA A 196 -0.21 0.52 -0.45
C ALA A 196 -1.24 1.65 -0.35
N ILE A 197 -2.41 1.38 0.24
CA ILE A 197 -3.44 2.40 0.54
C ILE A 197 -2.89 3.41 1.55
N PHE A 198 -2.19 2.92 2.58
CA PHE A 198 -1.60 3.80 3.56
C PHE A 198 -0.54 4.71 2.94
N LEU A 199 0.36 4.15 2.12
CA LEU A 199 1.45 4.87 1.47
C LEU A 199 0.94 5.86 0.43
N SER A 200 -0.13 5.55 -0.31
CA SER A 200 -0.66 6.48 -1.30
C SER A 200 -1.16 7.78 -0.65
N GLN A 201 -1.92 7.69 0.45
CA GLN A 201 -2.37 8.90 1.15
C GLN A 201 -1.23 9.59 1.92
N TYR A 202 -0.27 8.82 2.46
CA TYR A 202 0.95 9.39 3.05
C TYR A 202 1.71 10.26 2.04
N PHE A 203 2.01 9.74 0.85
CA PHE A 203 2.72 10.51 -0.18
C PHE A 203 1.88 11.67 -0.71
N ALA A 204 0.56 11.52 -0.79
CA ALA A 204 -0.33 12.62 -1.16
C ALA A 204 -0.18 13.82 -0.21
N ILE A 205 -0.26 13.58 1.10
CA ILE A 205 -0.15 14.62 2.15
C ILE A 205 1.28 15.14 2.25
N LYS A 206 2.28 14.25 2.12
CA LYS A 206 3.69 14.64 2.19
C LYS A 206 4.05 15.68 1.13
N GLU A 207 3.55 15.53 -0.10
CA GLU A 207 3.80 16.54 -1.13
C GLU A 207 3.17 17.90 -0.78
N PHE A 208 1.97 17.94 -0.16
CA PHE A 208 1.41 19.20 0.33
C PHE A 208 2.30 19.86 1.38
N THR A 209 2.89 19.09 2.28
CA THR A 209 3.82 19.64 3.28
C THR A 209 5.16 20.04 2.68
N ASN A 210 5.62 19.41 1.59
CA ASN A 210 6.91 19.75 0.96
C ASN A 210 6.85 21.08 0.21
N VAL A 211 5.71 21.41 -0.38
CA VAL A 211 5.50 22.64 -1.17
C VAL A 211 4.88 23.77 -0.36
N ASP A 212 4.70 23.56 0.95
CA ASP A 212 3.97 24.47 1.84
C ASP A 212 2.65 24.95 1.23
N TYR A 213 1.79 23.97 0.92
CA TYR A 213 0.55 24.21 0.22
C TYR A 213 -0.29 25.31 0.91
N PRO A 214 -0.85 26.28 0.16
CA PRO A 214 -1.55 27.42 0.74
C PRO A 214 -2.62 27.04 1.78
N GLY A 215 -2.52 27.62 2.98
CA GLY A 215 -3.43 27.36 4.09
C GLY A 215 -3.02 26.21 5.02
N PHE A 216 -1.95 25.46 4.75
CA PHE A 216 -1.42 24.47 5.70
C PHE A 216 -0.78 25.12 6.93
N ASP A 217 -0.28 26.34 6.81
CA ASP A 217 0.33 27.12 7.89
C ASP A 217 -0.66 27.53 8.99
N VAL A 218 -1.93 27.74 8.63
CA VAL A 218 -3.03 28.13 9.55
C VAL A 218 -4.16 27.10 9.64
N GLY A 219 -4.16 26.08 8.79
CA GLY A 219 -5.27 25.13 8.62
C GLY A 219 -5.34 24.00 9.63
N GLY A 220 -4.52 24.05 10.69
CA GLY A 220 -4.53 23.12 11.80
C GLY A 220 -5.64 23.37 12.83
N THR A 221 -5.54 22.75 14.01
CA THR A 221 -6.54 22.88 15.07
C THR A 221 -5.96 22.65 16.46
N LEU A 222 -6.73 23.03 17.49
CA LEU A 222 -6.44 22.82 18.91
C LEU A 222 -5.03 23.32 19.29
N TRP A 223 -4.05 22.41 19.40
CA TRP A 223 -2.68 22.69 19.82
C TRP A 223 -1.66 22.66 18.66
N PHE A 224 -2.09 22.29 17.45
CA PHE A 224 -1.25 22.21 16.24
C PHE A 224 -1.88 23.06 15.13
N ASN A 225 -1.54 24.35 15.08
CA ASN A 225 -2.12 25.28 14.09
C ASN A 225 -1.45 25.15 12.71
N ASN A 226 -0.15 24.88 12.68
CA ASN A 226 0.60 24.71 11.43
C ASN A 226 0.76 23.22 11.13
N LEU A 227 0.23 22.80 9.98
CA LEU A 227 0.21 21.42 9.51
C LEU A 227 1.53 20.97 8.86
N SER A 228 2.32 21.91 8.33
CA SER A 228 3.66 21.66 7.76
C SER A 228 4.71 21.43 8.85
N LEU A 229 4.51 21.98 10.05
CA LEU A 229 5.45 21.84 11.16
C LEU A 229 5.15 20.59 12.02
N PRO A 230 6.16 20.04 12.72
CA PRO A 230 5.95 18.97 13.70
C PRO A 230 5.04 19.40 14.86
N ASP A 231 4.39 18.42 15.51
CA ASP A 231 3.53 18.70 16.67
C ASP A 231 4.35 19.28 17.83
N PRO A 232 4.08 20.53 18.27
CA PRO A 232 4.85 21.18 19.33
C PRO A 232 4.73 20.50 20.71
N TYR A 233 3.65 19.76 20.96
CA TYR A 233 3.39 19.13 22.27
C TYR A 233 3.54 17.60 22.24
N TYR A 234 3.91 17.01 21.11
CA TYR A 234 4.08 15.56 20.92
C TYR A 234 2.83 14.72 21.25
N ILE A 235 1.65 15.33 21.27
CA ILE A 235 0.38 14.66 21.58
C ILE A 235 -0.02 13.73 20.43
N LEU A 236 0.09 14.18 19.18
CA LEU A 236 -0.20 13.40 17.97
C LEU A 236 0.74 12.18 17.82
N PRO A 237 2.07 12.30 17.99
CA PRO A 237 2.98 11.15 18.06
C PRO A 237 2.58 10.13 19.15
N LEU A 238 2.19 10.60 20.34
CA LEU A 238 1.77 9.73 21.43
C LEU A 238 0.47 8.98 21.08
N ILE A 239 -0.54 9.69 20.55
CA ILE A 239 -1.81 9.09 20.10
C ILE A 239 -1.54 8.06 18.99
N THR A 240 -0.68 8.39 18.02
CA THR A 240 -0.31 7.48 16.93
C THR A 240 0.35 6.22 17.49
N SER A 241 1.33 6.36 18.38
CA SER A 241 1.98 5.22 19.03
C SER A 241 0.98 4.33 19.78
N LEU A 242 0.11 4.93 20.60
CA LEU A 242 -0.90 4.17 21.36
C LEU A 242 -1.89 3.46 20.43
N THR A 243 -2.39 4.13 19.39
CA THR A 243 -3.35 3.54 18.44
C THR A 243 -2.73 2.39 17.64
N ILE A 244 -1.45 2.47 17.24
CA ILE A 244 -0.73 1.35 16.62
C ILE A 244 -0.60 0.19 17.60
N HIS A 245 -0.19 0.45 18.84
CA HIS A 245 -0.09 -0.59 19.87
C HIS A 245 -1.41 -1.34 20.05
N TYR A 246 -2.53 -0.62 20.20
CA TYR A 246 -3.85 -1.22 20.33
C TYR A 246 -4.29 -1.98 19.08
N THR A 247 -3.97 -1.47 17.89
CA THR A 247 -4.30 -2.12 16.62
C THR A 247 -3.54 -3.44 16.47
N MET A 248 -2.24 -3.46 16.80
CA MET A 248 -1.42 -4.67 16.80
C MET A 248 -1.90 -5.67 17.84
N LYS A 249 -2.20 -5.22 19.06
CA LYS A 249 -2.71 -6.07 20.13
C LYS A 249 -4.05 -6.72 19.80
N LYS A 250 -4.92 -6.04 19.05
CA LYS A 250 -6.20 -6.59 18.59
C LYS A 250 -6.08 -7.42 17.30
N GLY A 251 -4.95 -7.41 16.61
CA GLY A 251 -4.69 -8.21 15.41
C GLY A 251 -5.54 -7.84 14.19
N THR A 252 -6.02 -6.60 14.11
CA THR A 252 -7.13 -6.24 13.21
C THR A 252 -6.77 -5.99 11.76
N GLU A 253 -5.52 -5.66 11.47
CA GLU A 253 -5.03 -5.46 10.10
C GLU A 253 -4.11 -6.60 9.63
N THR A 254 -3.30 -7.15 10.53
CA THR A 254 -2.26 -8.10 10.17
C THR A 254 -2.80 -9.52 9.98
N GLY A 255 -3.94 -9.87 10.57
CA GLY A 255 -4.49 -11.23 10.53
C GLY A 255 -3.53 -12.29 11.09
N THR A 256 -2.47 -11.87 11.77
CA THR A 256 -1.46 -12.70 12.40
C THR A 256 -1.75 -12.71 13.88
N ASP A 257 -1.97 -13.91 14.43
CA ASP A 257 -1.89 -14.10 15.87
C ASP A 257 -0.47 -13.78 16.32
N VAL A 258 -0.30 -12.64 16.98
CA VAL A 258 0.98 -12.21 17.53
C VAL A 258 1.56 -13.28 18.46
N ASP A 259 0.69 -14.03 19.13
CA ASP A 259 1.02 -15.17 19.98
C ASP A 259 1.72 -16.34 19.27
N GLN A 260 1.63 -16.45 17.94
CA GLN A 260 2.30 -17.49 17.16
C GLN A 260 3.73 -17.09 16.77
N LEU A 261 4.11 -15.82 16.96
CA LEU A 261 5.46 -15.35 16.68
C LEU A 261 6.41 -15.72 17.82
N THR A 262 7.72 -15.69 17.55
CA THR A 262 8.70 -15.86 18.63
C THR A 262 8.51 -14.78 19.70
N PRO A 263 8.83 -15.04 20.98
CA PRO A 263 8.64 -14.06 22.05
C PRO A 263 9.31 -12.71 21.76
N PHE A 264 10.51 -12.75 21.17
CA PHE A 264 11.23 -11.55 20.73
C PHE A 264 10.47 -10.79 19.65
N LEU A 265 10.03 -11.47 18.58
CA LEU A 265 9.33 -10.81 17.48
C LEU A 265 7.96 -10.28 17.92
N SER A 266 7.27 -10.98 18.81
CA SER A 266 6.04 -10.54 19.44
C SER A 266 6.25 -9.25 20.24
N PHE A 267 7.30 -9.20 21.07
CA PHE A 267 7.65 -8.00 21.84
C PHE A 267 8.05 -6.84 20.92
N ALA A 268 8.90 -7.09 19.93
CA ALA A 268 9.33 -6.09 18.96
C ALA A 268 8.13 -5.53 18.17
N LEU A 269 7.18 -6.37 17.77
CA LEU A 269 6.00 -5.93 17.03
C LEU A 269 4.97 -5.19 17.91
N LEU A 270 4.73 -5.67 19.13
CA LEU A 270 3.73 -5.07 20.03
C LEU A 270 4.22 -3.79 20.71
N TYR A 271 5.50 -3.69 21.04
CA TYR A 271 6.03 -2.56 21.82
C TYR A 271 7.11 -1.79 21.07
N GLY A 272 8.02 -2.51 20.40
CA GLY A 272 9.12 -1.88 19.64
C GLY A 272 8.63 -1.03 18.47
N LEU A 273 7.74 -1.57 17.64
CA LEU A 273 7.22 -0.88 16.46
C LEU A 273 6.42 0.38 16.84
N PRO A 274 5.42 0.34 17.75
CA PRO A 274 4.72 1.56 18.17
C PRO A 274 5.64 2.61 18.78
N PHE A 275 6.63 2.19 19.56
CA PHE A 275 7.59 3.10 20.18
C PHE A 275 8.49 3.77 19.13
N GLY A 276 9.05 2.97 18.21
CA GLY A 276 9.88 3.48 17.12
C GLY A 276 9.13 4.42 16.18
N VAL A 277 7.89 4.07 15.83
CA VAL A 277 7.01 4.97 15.05
C VAL A 277 6.69 6.25 15.82
N GLY A 278 6.46 6.16 17.13
CA GLY A 278 6.24 7.32 17.98
C GLY A 278 7.42 8.29 17.94
N ILE A 279 8.65 7.80 18.10
CA ILE A 279 9.87 8.63 18.01
C ILE A 279 10.03 9.22 16.62
N TRP A 280 9.83 8.43 15.56
CA TRP A 280 9.93 8.92 14.19
C TRP A 280 8.89 10.00 13.88
N SER A 281 7.69 9.88 14.46
CA SER A 281 6.60 10.84 14.25
C SER A 281 6.86 12.20 14.90
N ILE A 282 7.78 12.28 15.87
CA ILE A 282 8.14 13.55 16.53
C ILE A 282 8.74 14.56 15.55
N THR A 283 9.48 14.09 14.54
CA THR A 283 10.14 14.97 13.56
C THR A 283 9.30 15.18 12.30
N CYS A 284 8.15 14.53 12.20
CA CYS A 284 7.30 14.58 11.01
C CYS A 284 6.30 15.74 11.08
N PRO A 285 5.94 16.36 9.93
CA PRO A 285 4.84 17.32 9.84
C PRO A 285 3.55 16.80 10.48
N SER A 286 2.87 17.67 11.23
CA SER A 286 1.67 17.29 11.98
C SER A 286 0.53 16.80 11.06
N ALA A 287 0.45 17.26 9.81
CA ALA A 287 -0.49 16.75 8.80
C ALA A 287 -0.40 15.23 8.61
N ILE A 288 0.84 14.73 8.50
CA ILE A 288 1.13 13.32 8.26
C ILE A 288 0.78 12.50 9.49
N VAL A 289 1.15 12.98 10.68
CA VAL A 289 0.90 12.30 11.94
C VAL A 289 -0.60 12.29 12.27
N LEU A 290 -1.32 13.38 11.97
CA LEU A 290 -2.79 13.46 12.08
C LEU A 290 -3.47 12.42 11.19
N TYR A 291 -3.05 12.32 9.93
CA TYR A 291 -3.53 11.29 9.02
C TYR A 291 -3.29 9.89 9.61
N TRP A 292 -2.09 9.62 10.11
CA TRP A 292 -1.76 8.31 10.66
C TRP A 292 -2.62 7.97 11.88
N ALA A 293 -2.76 8.91 12.83
CA ALA A 293 -3.62 8.77 14.00
C ALA A 293 -5.08 8.48 13.61
N THR A 294 -5.61 9.23 12.63
CA THR A 294 -6.98 9.07 12.13
C THR A 294 -7.18 7.69 11.48
N SER A 295 -6.25 7.33 10.61
CA SER A 295 -6.20 6.04 9.91
C SER A 295 -6.21 4.85 10.89
N ASN A 296 -5.35 4.88 11.92
CA ASN A 296 -5.32 3.82 12.95
C ASN A 296 -6.61 3.81 13.80
N THR A 297 -7.18 4.98 14.09
CA THR A 297 -8.44 5.09 14.83
C THR A 297 -9.58 4.45 14.05
N ILE A 298 -9.68 4.68 12.73
CA ILE A 298 -10.66 4.01 11.86
C ILE A 298 -10.46 2.50 11.88
N THR A 299 -9.22 2.02 11.86
CA THR A 299 -8.93 0.59 12.00
C THR A 299 -9.43 0.01 13.31
N LEU A 300 -9.27 0.74 14.43
CA LEU A 300 -9.84 0.33 15.72
C LEU A 300 -11.37 0.34 15.71
N ILE A 301 -11.99 1.27 15.00
CA ILE A 301 -13.44 1.28 14.79
C ILE A 301 -13.87 0.04 14.00
N TYR A 302 -13.20 -0.28 12.89
CA TYR A 302 -13.44 -1.52 12.14
C TYR A 302 -13.27 -2.77 13.00
N SER A 303 -12.26 -2.81 13.87
CA SER A 303 -12.10 -3.89 14.85
C SER A 303 -13.35 -4.10 15.71
N ILE A 304 -13.93 -3.01 16.20
CA ILE A 304 -15.10 -3.07 17.07
C ILE A 304 -16.33 -3.47 16.25
N LEU A 305 -16.53 -2.85 15.09
CA LEU A 305 -17.67 -3.13 14.20
C LEU A 305 -17.67 -4.60 13.73
N PHE A 306 -16.53 -5.14 13.33
CA PHE A 306 -16.43 -6.53 12.87
C PHE A 306 -16.56 -7.57 14.00
N ARG A 307 -16.65 -7.16 15.26
CA ARG A 307 -17.00 -8.07 16.37
C ARG A 307 -18.51 -8.18 16.61
N ILE A 308 -19.29 -7.25 16.08
CA ILE A 308 -20.75 -7.23 16.21
C ILE A 308 -21.36 -8.32 15.31
N GLU A 309 -22.06 -9.29 15.90
CA GLU A 309 -22.57 -10.49 15.21
C GLU A 309 -23.48 -10.18 13.99
N PRO A 310 -24.43 -9.21 14.06
CA PRO A 310 -25.17 -8.76 12.88
C PRO A 310 -24.27 -8.32 11.71
N ILE A 311 -23.24 -7.51 11.98
CA ILE A 311 -22.32 -7.00 10.97
C ILE A 311 -21.49 -8.14 10.38
N ARG A 312 -21.06 -9.10 11.20
CA ARG A 312 -20.33 -10.29 10.74
C ARG A 312 -21.17 -11.13 9.78
N LYS A 313 -22.45 -11.34 10.08
CA LYS A 313 -23.38 -12.08 9.21
C LYS A 313 -23.57 -11.35 7.88
N LEU A 314 -23.81 -10.03 7.92
CA LEU A 314 -23.95 -9.20 6.72
C LEU A 314 -22.68 -9.28 5.84
N LEU A 315 -21.51 -9.18 6.46
CA LEU A 315 -20.22 -9.18 5.77
C LEU A 315 -19.64 -10.57 5.55
N LYS A 316 -20.39 -11.66 5.81
CA LYS A 316 -19.95 -13.05 5.66
C LYS A 316 -18.57 -13.34 6.30
N ILE A 317 -18.34 -12.80 7.50
CA ILE A 317 -17.11 -13.02 8.26
C ILE A 317 -17.30 -14.29 9.10
N PRO A 318 -16.52 -15.38 8.89
CA PRO A 318 -16.61 -16.61 9.69
C PRO A 318 -16.41 -16.31 11.18
N LYS A 319 -16.97 -17.11 12.09
CA LYS A 319 -16.74 -16.91 13.53
C LYS A 319 -15.25 -17.11 13.86
N MET A 320 -14.71 -16.26 14.71
CA MET A 320 -13.33 -16.38 15.15
C MET A 320 -13.31 -17.23 16.43
N ILE A 321 -12.42 -18.23 16.49
CA ILE A 321 -12.17 -18.95 17.73
C ILE A 321 -11.21 -18.10 18.55
N PRO A 322 -11.61 -17.64 19.76
CA PRO A 322 -10.73 -16.85 20.60
C PRO A 322 -9.50 -17.68 21.00
N PRO A 323 -8.33 -17.04 21.19
CA PRO A 323 -7.18 -17.70 21.78
C PRO A 323 -7.57 -18.30 23.14
N GLU A 324 -7.06 -19.49 23.48
CA GLU A 324 -7.11 -19.96 24.85
C GLU A 324 -6.43 -18.92 25.75
N SER A 325 -7.20 -18.29 26.64
CA SER A 325 -6.69 -17.18 27.46
C SER A 325 -5.70 -17.73 28.49
N LYS A 326 -4.40 -17.58 28.24
CA LYS A 326 -3.43 -17.64 29.33
C LYS A 326 -3.52 -16.31 30.09
N LYS A 327 -4.05 -16.35 31.31
CA LYS A 327 -4.01 -15.22 32.25
C LYS A 327 -2.56 -15.01 32.68
N THR A 328 -1.76 -14.33 31.88
CA THR A 328 -0.41 -13.88 32.27
C THR A 328 -0.42 -12.38 32.44
N ASN A 329 0.12 -11.90 33.57
CA ASN A 329 0.23 -10.47 33.83
C ASN A 329 1.15 -9.83 32.78
N PRO A 330 0.85 -8.65 32.24
CA PRO A 330 1.65 -8.01 31.17
C PRO A 330 3.11 -7.79 31.59
N ILE A 331 3.36 -7.46 32.86
CA ILE A 331 4.73 -7.32 33.42
C ILE A 331 5.46 -8.67 33.46
N GLN A 332 4.75 -9.75 33.79
CA GLN A 332 5.31 -11.11 33.76
C GLN A 332 5.62 -11.54 32.33
N SER A 333 4.72 -11.29 31.38
CA SER A 333 4.93 -11.55 29.95
C SER A 333 6.16 -10.82 29.38
N ILE A 334 6.36 -9.55 29.75
CA ILE A 334 7.56 -8.79 29.37
C ILE A 334 8.81 -9.39 30.01
N SER A 335 8.75 -9.73 31.31
CA SER A 335 9.88 -10.35 32.02
C SER A 335 10.25 -11.74 31.47
N GLU A 336 9.25 -12.53 31.08
CA GLU A 336 9.42 -13.86 30.47
C GLU A 336 9.98 -13.73 29.07
N SER A 337 9.50 -12.77 28.28
CA SER A 337 10.03 -12.51 26.93
C SER A 337 11.49 -12.05 26.99
N TYR A 338 11.85 -11.20 27.95
CA TYR A 338 13.23 -10.76 28.19
C TYR A 338 14.12 -11.90 28.71
N LYS A 339 13.64 -12.71 29.66
CA LYS A 339 14.35 -13.90 30.15
C LYS A 339 14.57 -14.92 29.03
N ASN A 340 13.57 -15.15 28.18
CA ASN A 340 13.67 -16.04 27.04
C ASN A 340 14.68 -15.52 26.01
N PHE A 341 14.68 -14.22 25.71
CA PHE A 341 15.66 -13.60 24.82
C PHE A 341 17.10 -13.72 25.36
N ARG A 342 17.28 -13.44 26.66
CA ARG A 342 18.57 -13.64 27.32
C ARG A 342 19.00 -15.10 27.25
N ASN A 343 18.12 -16.04 27.60
CA ASN A 343 18.41 -17.48 27.61
C ASN A 343 18.72 -18.04 26.21
N LEU A 344 18.08 -17.53 25.14
CA LEU A 344 18.40 -17.87 23.75
C LEU A 344 19.82 -17.46 23.35
N ASN A 345 20.31 -16.34 23.89
CA ASN A 345 21.62 -15.78 23.57
C ASN A 345 22.72 -16.14 24.59
N SER A 346 22.37 -16.64 25.79
CA SER A 346 23.31 -16.76 26.92
C SER A 346 23.58 -18.18 27.40
N LYS A 347 22.95 -19.23 26.86
CA LYS A 347 23.24 -20.61 27.27
C LYS A 347 23.77 -21.43 26.09
N GLU A 348 25.07 -21.69 26.10
CA GLU A 348 25.52 -23.03 25.69
C GLU A 348 24.74 -24.04 26.55
N PRO A 349 24.15 -25.09 25.96
CA PRO A 349 23.36 -26.04 26.72
C PRO A 349 24.23 -26.66 27.81
N SER A 350 23.78 -26.56 29.07
CA SER A 350 24.46 -27.20 30.21
C SER A 350 24.62 -28.70 29.92
N LEU A 351 25.74 -29.30 30.31
CA LEU A 351 25.99 -30.75 30.13
C LEU A 351 24.85 -31.62 30.67
N LYS A 352 24.14 -31.16 31.71
CA LYS A 352 22.95 -31.84 32.24
C LYS A 352 21.76 -31.76 31.28
N ASP A 353 21.52 -30.59 30.68
CA ASP A 353 20.44 -30.36 29.71
C ASP A 353 20.71 -31.14 28.42
N ILE A 354 21.99 -31.26 28.00
CA ILE A 354 22.41 -32.12 26.88
C ILE A 354 22.13 -33.58 27.22
N ARG A 355 22.54 -34.06 28.40
CA ARG A 355 22.31 -35.45 28.83
C ARG A 355 20.83 -35.80 28.95
N GLU A 356 19.99 -34.90 29.46
CA GLU A 356 18.54 -35.11 29.50
C GLU A 356 17.93 -35.16 28.10
N LYS A 357 18.37 -34.27 27.19
CA LYS A 357 17.95 -34.32 25.78
C LYS A 357 18.38 -35.61 25.12
N ASP A 358 19.63 -36.03 25.28
CA ASP A 358 20.15 -37.29 24.75
C ASP A 358 19.37 -38.49 25.31
N PHE A 359 19.03 -38.47 26.60
CA PHE A 359 18.22 -39.51 27.22
C PHE A 359 16.79 -39.55 26.63
N LEU A 360 16.17 -38.39 26.39
CA LEU A 360 14.85 -38.32 25.76
C LEU A 360 14.89 -38.80 24.31
N ILE A 361 15.90 -38.40 23.53
CA ILE A 361 16.14 -38.85 22.16
C ILE A 361 16.34 -40.37 22.14
N PHE A 362 17.16 -40.91 23.05
CA PHE A 362 17.41 -42.34 23.19
C PHE A 362 16.13 -43.11 23.52
N LYS A 363 15.34 -42.62 24.48
CA LYS A 363 14.05 -43.22 24.87
C LYS A 363 13.03 -43.20 23.71
N LYS A 364 13.00 -42.11 22.93
CA LYS A 364 12.12 -41.97 21.76
C LYS A 364 12.55 -42.91 20.62
N ALA A 365 13.85 -43.02 20.37
CA ALA A 365 14.41 -43.97 19.40
C ALA A 365 14.10 -45.42 19.79
N GLY A 366 14.26 -45.79 21.05
CA GLY A 366 13.92 -47.14 21.56
C GLY A 366 12.43 -47.48 21.44
N LYS A 367 11.53 -46.50 21.63
CA LYS A 367 10.08 -46.71 21.42
C LYS A 367 9.68 -46.85 19.95
N SER A 368 10.34 -46.14 19.04
CA SER A 368 10.09 -46.20 17.59
C SER A 368 10.37 -47.60 17.00
N ILE A 369 11.35 -48.31 17.56
CA ILE A 369 11.76 -49.66 17.12
C ILE A 369 10.72 -50.73 17.51
N ASN A 370 10.03 -50.57 18.64
CA ASN A 370 9.04 -51.53 19.12
C ASN A 370 7.63 -51.35 18.52
N GLY A 371 7.35 -50.24 17.83
CA GLY A 371 6.04 -49.97 17.21
C GLY A 371 5.88 -50.47 15.76
N LYS A 372 6.87 -51.20 15.22
CA LYS A 372 6.91 -51.67 13.83
C LYS A 372 6.82 -53.21 13.67
N LYS A 373 6.43 -53.94 14.70
CA LYS A 373 6.17 -55.39 14.60
C LYS A 373 4.69 -55.69 14.50
#